data_AF-A0A537GQM2-F1
#
_entry.id   AF-A0A537GQM2-F1
#
_cell.length_a   1.000
_cell.length_b   1.000
_cell.length_c   1.000
_cell.angle_alpha   90.00
_cell.angle_beta   90.00
_cell.angle_gamma   90.00
#
_symmetry.space_group_name_H-M   'P 1'
#
loop_
_entity.id
_entity.type
_entity.pdbx_description
1 polymer ?
#
loop_
_entity_poly.entity_id
_entity_poly.type
_entity_poly.pdbx_seq_one_letter_code
_entity_poly.pdbx_strand_id
1 'polypeptide(L)'
;MEDVIRAIADAIKSTPAVTLLDVESNPDHNRSVISFVGEPGPVKQAALAAAAKAIELIDLNKHKGEHPRMGAVDVVPFVPLSGATMEDCVSLARDFGRELGASYRVPVFLYEEAATVPERRNL
;
A
#
# COMPACT_ATOMS: atom_id res chain seq x y z
N MET A 1 11.62 14.28 3.11
CA MET A 1 11.25 13.04 2.40
C MET A 1 11.65 11.83 3.22
N GLU A 2 12.91 11.75 3.64
CA GLU A 2 13.42 10.66 4.48
C GLU A 2 12.65 10.47 5.80
N ASP A 3 12.28 11.57 6.49
CA ASP A 3 11.45 11.49 7.71
C ASP A 3 10.05 10.89 7.49
N VAL A 4 9.44 11.17 6.33
CA VAL A 4 8.11 10.65 5.99
C VAL A 4 8.19 9.16 5.70
N ILE A 5 9.19 8.75 4.90
CA ILE A 5 9.43 7.34 4.58
C ILE A 5 9.69 6.55 5.85
N ARG A 6 10.52 7.09 6.75
CA ARG A 6 10.82 6.47 8.03
C ARG A 6 9.57 6.32 8.90
N ALA A 7 8.73 7.35 8.99
CA ALA A 7 7.48 7.29 9.75
C ALA A 7 6.53 6.21 9.22
N ILE A 8 6.43 6.05 7.89
CA ILE A 8 5.63 5.00 7.26
C ILE A 8 6.23 3.62 7.55
N ALA A 9 7.54 3.45 7.40
CA ALA A 9 8.24 2.20 7.71
C ALA A 9 8.12 1.80 9.18
N ASP A 10 8.18 2.76 10.10
CA ASP A 10 8.03 2.53 11.54
C ASP A 10 6.58 2.12 11.91
N ALA A 11 5.57 2.63 11.18
CA ALA A 11 4.19 2.18 11.33
C ALA A 11 4.03 0.69 10.95
N ILE A 12 4.71 0.25 9.88
CA ILE A 12 4.74 -1.17 9.47
C ILE A 12 5.42 -2.01 10.54
N LYS A 13 6.62 -1.62 10.98
CA LYS A 13 7.41 -2.32 12.01
C LYS A 13 6.68 -2.44 13.36
N SER A 14 5.81 -1.49 13.67
CA SER A 14 5.02 -1.49 14.91
C SER A 14 3.86 -2.49 14.87
N THR A 15 3.57 -3.08 13.71
CA THR A 15 2.53 -4.11 13.57
C THR A 15 3.09 -5.48 13.95
N PRO A 16 2.50 -6.19 14.92
CA PRO A 16 2.95 -7.54 15.29
C PRO A 16 2.86 -8.51 14.13
N ALA A 17 3.76 -9.50 14.10
CA ALA A 17 3.77 -10.59 13.09
C ALA A 17 3.95 -10.14 11.63
N VAL A 18 4.61 -8.99 11.42
CA VAL A 18 5.06 -8.52 10.11
C VAL A 18 6.57 -8.28 10.15
N THR A 19 7.25 -8.66 9.06
CA THR A 19 8.67 -8.40 8.85
C THR A 19 8.80 -7.40 7.70
N LEU A 20 9.39 -6.23 7.98
CA LEU A 20 9.83 -5.32 6.93
C LEU A 20 11.05 -5.92 6.23
N LEU A 21 10.95 -6.11 4.91
CA LEU A 21 12.02 -6.67 4.10
C LEU A 21 12.91 -5.57 3.54
N ASP A 22 12.30 -4.53 2.97
CA ASP A 22 13.05 -3.51 2.25
C ASP A 22 12.31 -2.18 2.13
N VAL A 23 13.08 -1.10 1.96
CA VAL A 23 12.61 0.26 1.70
C VAL A 23 13.50 0.85 0.60
N GLU A 24 13.01 0.84 -0.63
CA GLU A 24 13.69 1.46 -1.76
C GLU A 24 13.11 2.85 -2.00
N SER A 25 13.97 3.83 -2.26
CA SER A 25 13.52 5.20 -2.56
C SER A 25 14.32 5.77 -3.71
N ASN A 26 13.63 6.29 -4.71
CA ASN A 26 14.24 6.95 -5.86
C ASN A 26 13.98 8.47 -5.77
N PRO A 27 15.02 9.30 -5.53
CA PRO A 27 14.87 10.74 -5.41
C PRO A 27 14.35 11.44 -6.68
N ASP A 28 14.76 10.98 -7.86
CA ASP A 28 14.36 11.55 -9.15
C ASP A 28 12.87 11.28 -9.43
N HIS A 29 12.41 10.07 -9.08
CA HIS A 29 11.01 9.70 -9.19
C HIS A 29 10.14 10.27 -8.06
N ASN A 30 10.75 10.75 -6.96
CA ASN A 30 10.10 11.11 -5.70
C ASN A 30 9.06 10.05 -5.28
N ARG A 31 9.52 8.79 -5.25
CA ARG A 31 8.69 7.63 -4.95
C ARG A 31 9.49 6.62 -4.13
N SER A 32 8.80 5.97 -3.20
CA SER A 32 9.34 4.89 -2.40
C SER A 32 8.50 3.63 -2.55
N VAL A 33 9.19 2.48 -2.54
CA VAL A 33 8.61 1.15 -2.49
C VAL A 33 8.98 0.53 -1.15
N ILE A 34 7.99 0.06 -0.41
CA ILE A 34 8.19 -0.58 0.89
C ILE A 34 7.65 -2.00 0.83
N SER A 35 8.54 -2.96 1.07
CA SER A 35 8.24 -4.39 0.97
C SER A 35 8.23 -5.02 2.36
N PHE A 36 7.17 -5.76 2.67
CA PHE A 36 7.02 -6.46 3.95
C PHE A 36 6.21 -7.73 3.78
N VAL A 37 6.37 -8.67 4.71
CA VAL A 37 5.76 -10.00 4.67
C VAL A 37 5.23 -10.42 6.03
N GLY A 38 4.24 -11.30 6.01
CA GLY A 38 3.59 -11.86 7.19
C GLY A 38 2.31 -12.60 6.81
N GLU A 39 1.56 -13.01 7.83
CA GLU A 39 0.25 -13.61 7.63
C GLU A 39 -0.78 -12.59 7.10
N PRO A 40 -1.85 -13.01 6.40
CA PRO A 40 -2.80 -12.11 5.75
C PRO A 40 -3.36 -11.01 6.66
N GLY A 41 -3.79 -11.37 7.87
CA GLY A 41 -4.34 -10.42 8.85
C GLY A 41 -3.32 -9.35 9.26
N PRO A 42 -2.17 -9.71 9.83
CA PRO A 42 -1.08 -8.79 10.14
C PRO A 42 -0.64 -7.91 8.96
N VAL A 43 -0.49 -8.49 7.76
CA VAL A 43 -0.09 -7.75 6.56
C VAL A 43 -1.10 -6.67 6.18
N LYS A 44 -2.41 -6.98 6.24
CA LYS A 44 -3.45 -5.97 6.03
C LYS A 44 -3.38 -4.84 7.07
N GLN A 45 -3.18 -5.17 8.34
CA GLN A 45 -3.08 -4.17 9.40
C GLN A 45 -1.86 -3.25 9.21
N ALA A 46 -0.72 -3.82 8.85
CA ALA A 46 0.48 -3.06 8.53
C ALA A 46 0.27 -2.15 7.30
N ALA A 47 -0.38 -2.66 6.25
CA ALA A 47 -0.72 -1.88 5.06
C ALA A 47 -1.66 -0.70 5.40
N LEU A 48 -2.66 -0.92 6.27
CA LEU A 48 -3.55 0.15 6.73
C LEU A 48 -2.81 1.21 7.54
N ALA A 49 -1.93 0.79 8.46
CA ALA A 49 -1.11 1.70 9.25
C ALA A 49 -0.16 2.53 8.39
N ALA A 50 0.48 1.90 7.40
CA ALA A 50 1.34 2.57 6.43
C ALA A 50 0.55 3.60 5.59
N ALA A 51 -0.60 3.19 5.07
CA ALA A 51 -1.45 4.05 4.25
C ALA A 51 -2.00 5.24 5.04
N ALA A 52 -2.43 5.00 6.28
CA ALA A 52 -2.86 6.06 7.19
C ALA A 52 -1.78 7.13 7.38
N LYS A 53 -0.54 6.70 7.64
CA LYS A 53 0.59 7.60 7.85
C LYS A 53 0.95 8.36 6.57
N ALA A 54 0.88 7.70 5.41
CA ALA A 54 1.09 8.35 4.11
C ALA A 54 0.03 9.41 3.83
N ILE A 55 -1.26 9.13 4.07
CA ILE A 55 -2.36 10.08 3.90
C ILE A 55 -2.20 11.29 4.82
N GLU A 56 -1.73 11.08 6.06
CA GLU A 56 -1.49 12.16 7.03
C GLU A 56 -0.32 13.08 6.62
N LEU A 57 0.77 12.50 6.13
CA LEU A 57 2.04 13.21 5.97
C LEU A 57 2.31 13.74 4.56
N ILE A 58 1.65 13.19 3.52
CA ILE A 58 1.95 13.51 2.12
C ILE A 58 0.88 14.44 1.54
N ASP A 59 1.27 15.70 1.29
CA ASP A 59 0.45 16.67 0.56
C ASP A 59 0.71 16.57 -0.94
N LEU A 60 -0.23 15.96 -1.68
CA LEU A 60 -0.14 15.80 -3.13
C LEU A 60 -0.15 17.13 -3.89
N ASN A 61 -0.67 18.23 -3.32
CA ASN A 61 -0.63 19.54 -3.98
C ASN A 61 0.78 20.10 -4.10
N LYS A 62 1.69 19.63 -3.23
CA LYS A 62 3.10 20.03 -3.21
C LYS A 62 4.03 18.95 -3.77
N HIS A 63 3.54 17.73 -3.94
CA HIS A 63 4.32 16.60 -4.42
C HIS A 63 4.68 16.75 -5.91
N LYS A 64 6.00 16.70 -6.21
CA LYS A 64 6.55 16.74 -7.57
C LYS A 64 7.56 15.62 -7.76
N GLY A 65 7.41 14.85 -8.83
CA GLY A 65 8.32 13.76 -9.21
C GLY A 65 8.07 13.38 -10.66
N GLU A 66 9.05 12.77 -11.31
CA GLU A 66 8.98 12.38 -12.72
C GLU A 66 8.01 11.21 -12.95
N HIS A 67 7.75 10.41 -11.91
CA HIS A 67 6.84 9.27 -12.01
C HIS A 67 5.35 9.72 -11.97
N PRO A 68 4.50 9.23 -12.88
CA PRO A 68 3.05 9.39 -12.78
C PRO A 68 2.54 8.85 -11.44
N ARG A 69 1.59 9.54 -10.81
CA ARG A 69 0.99 9.12 -9.54
C ARG A 69 -0.43 9.64 -9.43
N MET A 70 -1.29 8.87 -8.78
CA MET A 70 -2.68 9.28 -8.49
C MET A 70 -2.90 9.55 -7.01
N GLY A 71 -2.12 8.94 -6.12
CA GLY A 71 -2.32 9.00 -4.67
C GLY A 71 -1.04 9.18 -3.86
N ALA A 72 -1.20 9.58 -2.59
CA ALA A 72 -0.13 9.52 -1.59
C ALA A 72 0.30 8.07 -1.33
N VAL A 73 -0.66 7.15 -1.45
CA VAL A 73 -0.44 5.73 -1.67
C VAL A 73 -0.94 5.44 -3.07
N ASP A 74 -0.03 5.06 -3.96
CA ASP A 74 -0.36 4.88 -5.37
C ASP A 74 -0.90 3.47 -5.65
N VAL A 75 -0.18 2.44 -5.18
CA VAL A 75 -0.57 1.03 -5.32
C VAL A 75 -0.23 0.23 -4.06
N VAL A 76 -1.06 -0.76 -3.74
CA VAL A 76 -0.84 -1.73 -2.65
C VAL A 76 -1.15 -3.14 -3.17
N PRO A 77 -0.19 -3.81 -3.82
CA PRO A 77 -0.33 -5.21 -4.23
C PRO A 77 -0.25 -6.15 -3.02
N PHE A 78 -1.06 -7.20 -3.03
CA PHE A 78 -0.87 -8.38 -2.18
C PHE A 78 -0.47 -9.54 -3.08
N VAL A 79 0.69 -10.14 -2.80
CA VAL A 79 1.28 -11.19 -3.63
C VAL A 79 1.33 -12.49 -2.82
N PRO A 80 0.84 -13.62 -3.35
CA PRO A 80 0.85 -14.87 -2.62
C PRO A 80 2.28 -15.39 -2.45
N LEU A 81 2.63 -15.77 -1.22
CA LEU A 81 3.83 -16.54 -0.90
C LEU A 81 3.45 -17.97 -0.52
N SER A 82 4.43 -18.81 -0.22
CA SER A 82 4.20 -20.24 0.08
C SER A 82 3.07 -20.44 1.11
N GLY A 83 2.03 -21.17 0.71
CA GLY A 83 0.86 -21.45 1.54
C GLY A 83 -0.35 -20.54 1.33
N ALA A 84 -0.19 -19.40 0.66
CA ALA A 84 -1.29 -18.52 0.28
C ALA A 84 -1.68 -18.71 -1.20
N THR A 85 -2.97 -18.55 -1.50
CA THR A 85 -3.50 -18.58 -2.87
C THR A 85 -3.71 -17.17 -3.42
N MET A 86 -3.88 -17.07 -4.75
CA MET A 86 -4.29 -15.80 -5.35
C MET A 86 -5.66 -15.33 -4.83
N GLU A 87 -6.58 -16.26 -4.54
CA GLU A 87 -7.89 -15.94 -3.99
C GLU A 87 -7.79 -15.29 -2.61
N ASP A 88 -6.87 -15.76 -1.76
CA ASP A 88 -6.58 -15.14 -0.46
C ASP A 88 -6.09 -13.69 -0.64
N CYS A 89 -5.19 -13.45 -1.59
CA CYS A 89 -4.69 -12.10 -1.90
C CYS A 89 -5.79 -11.19 -2.46
N VAL A 90 -6.66 -11.69 -3.33
CA VAL A 90 -7.80 -10.93 -3.88
C VAL A 90 -8.79 -10.56 -2.78
N SER A 91 -9.11 -11.51 -1.90
CA SER A 91 -9.96 -11.27 -0.74
C SER A 91 -9.35 -10.20 0.18
N LEU A 92 -8.06 -10.32 0.47
CA LEU A 92 -7.32 -9.36 1.29
C LEU A 92 -7.29 -7.96 0.68
N ALA A 93 -7.06 -7.85 -0.63
CA ALA A 93 -7.05 -6.59 -1.36
C ALA A 93 -8.41 -5.88 -1.30
N ARG A 94 -9.50 -6.63 -1.48
CA ARG A 94 -10.87 -6.13 -1.36
C ARG A 94 -11.19 -5.64 0.04
N ASP A 95 -10.78 -6.40 1.05
CA ASP A 95 -10.98 -6.06 2.45
C ASP A 95 -10.17 -4.84 2.87
N PHE A 96 -8.90 -4.78 2.50
CA PHE A 96 -8.04 -3.62 2.68
C PHE A 96 -8.65 -2.37 2.02
N GLY A 97 -9.02 -2.46 0.74
CA GLY A 97 -9.53 -1.31 0.00
C GLY A 97 -10.85 -0.78 0.54
N ARG A 98 -11.77 -1.67 0.95
CA ARG A 98 -13.02 -1.29 1.61
C ARG A 98 -12.77 -0.56 2.92
N GLU A 99 -11.90 -1.07 3.77
CA GLU A 99 -11.62 -0.50 5.08
C GLU A 99 -10.89 0.84 4.99
N LEU A 100 -9.89 0.94 4.10
CA LEU A 100 -9.16 2.19 3.85
C LEU A 100 -10.10 3.27 3.31
N GLY A 101 -10.91 2.94 2.30
CA GLY A 101 -11.87 3.88 1.71
C GLY A 101 -12.92 4.37 2.71
N ALA A 102 -13.44 3.48 3.55
CA ALA A 102 -14.41 3.85 4.60
C ALA A 102 -13.78 4.73 5.70
N SER A 103 -12.57 4.38 6.15
CA SER A 103 -11.92 5.05 7.29
C SER A 103 -11.38 6.44 6.94
N TYR A 104 -10.77 6.58 5.76
CA TYR A 104 -10.09 7.81 5.34
C TYR A 104 -10.87 8.61 4.29
N ARG A 105 -12.03 8.11 3.84
CA ARG A 105 -12.88 8.74 2.81
C ARG A 105 -12.14 9.06 1.52
N VAL A 106 -11.22 8.17 1.15
CA VAL A 106 -10.46 8.25 -0.11
C VAL A 106 -11.02 7.26 -1.13
N PRO A 107 -11.04 7.61 -2.43
CA PRO A 107 -11.41 6.66 -3.46
C PRO A 107 -10.35 5.57 -3.56
N VAL A 108 -10.78 4.31 -3.60
CA VAL A 108 -9.90 3.15 -3.78
C VAL A 108 -10.34 2.35 -5.00
N PHE A 109 -9.38 2.01 -5.85
CA PHE A 109 -9.59 1.24 -7.07
C PHE A 109 -8.91 -0.12 -6.93
N LEU A 110 -9.66 -1.18 -7.19
CA LEU A 110 -9.11 -2.53 -7.29
C LEU A 110 -8.68 -2.79 -8.73
N TYR A 111 -7.52 -3.39 -8.90
CA TYR A 111 -6.88 -3.62 -10.19
C TYR A 111 -6.47 -5.09 -10.37
N GLU A 112 -6.11 -5.48 -11.59
CA GLU A 112 -5.66 -6.84 -11.95
C GLU A 112 -6.65 -7.92 -11.50
N GLU A 113 -6.19 -9.00 -10.87
CA GLU A 113 -7.01 -10.11 -10.37
C GLU A 113 -8.08 -9.66 -9.34
N ALA A 114 -7.88 -8.52 -8.67
CA ALA A 114 -8.85 -7.96 -7.73
C ALA A 114 -9.89 -7.06 -8.39
N ALA A 115 -9.72 -6.69 -9.66
CA ALA A 115 -10.58 -5.76 -10.37
C ALA A 115 -12.05 -6.22 -10.41
N THR A 116 -12.96 -5.28 -10.18
CA THR A 116 -14.41 -5.52 -10.22
C THR A 116 -15.03 -5.20 -11.58
N VAL A 117 -14.27 -4.59 -12.48
CA VAL A 117 -14.68 -4.27 -13.86
C VAL A 117 -13.51 -4.56 -14.83
N PRO A 118 -13.76 -5.02 -16.06
CA PRO A 118 -12.72 -5.42 -17.01
C PRO A 118 -11.68 -4.34 -17.30
N GLU A 119 -12.09 -3.07 -17.33
CA GLU A 119 -11.27 -1.91 -17.68
C GLU A 119 -10.15 -1.65 -16.67
N ARG A 120 -10.22 -2.21 -15.47
CA ARG A 120 -9.23 -2.04 -14.39
C ARG A 120 -8.24 -3.20 -14.29
N ARG A 121 -8.24 -4.13 -15.24
CA ARG A 121 -7.31 -5.26 -15.24
C ARG A 121 -5.88 -4.89 -15.59
N ASN A 122 -5.60 -3.75 -16.22
CA ASN A 122 -4.23 -3.26 -16.44
C ASN A 122 -4.05 -1.94 -15.68
N LEU A 123 -2.91 -1.78 -15.00
CA LEU A 123 -2.53 -0.56 -14.26
C LEU A 123 -1.68 0.38 -15.11
#